data_AF-A0AAE3IL70-F1
#
_entry.id   AF-A0AAE3IL70-F1
#
_cell.length_a   1.000
_cell.length_b   1.000
_cell.length_c   1.000
_cell.angle_alpha   90.00
_cell.angle_beta   90.00
_cell.angle_gamma   90.00
#
_symmetry.space_group_name_H-M   'P 1'
#
loop_
_entity.id
_entity.type
_entity.pdbx_description
1 polymer ?
#
loop_
_entity_poly.entity_id
_entity_poly.type
_entity_poly.pdbx_seq_one_letter_code
_entity_poly.pdbx_strand_id
1 'polypeptide(L)' 'MQELIDKLIKEAALTEAQAKQAVNVIAEYVKEKFPMISGAVDQIFPRQ' A
#
# COMPACT_ATOMS: atom_id res chain seq x y z
N MET A 1 2.78 -4.40 -6.97
CA MET A 1 1.45 -3.91 -6.55
C MET A 1 0.38 -4.99 -6.64
N GLN A 2 0.13 -5.62 -7.80
CA GLN A 2 -0.89 -6.67 -7.91
C GLN A 2 -0.63 -7.86 -6.96
N GLU A 3 0.61 -8.35 -6.89
CA GLU A 3 0.99 -9.43 -5.97
C GLU A 3 0.69 -9.11 -4.50
N LEU A 4 0.89 -7.86 -4.07
CA LEU A 4 0.57 -7.41 -2.71
C LEU A 4 -0.95 -7.38 -2.47
N ILE A 5 -1.72 -6.91 -3.46
CA ILE A 5 -3.19 -6.92 -3.41
C ILE A 5 -3.69 -8.36 -3.31
N ASP A 6 -3.18 -9.26 -4.15
CA ASP A 6 -3.58 -10.67 -4.15
C ASP A 6 -3.24 -11.34 -2.81
N LYS A 7 -2.09 -11.00 -2.22
CA LYS A 7 -1.70 -11.46 -0.89
C LYS A 7 -2.65 -10.94 0.20
N LEU A 8 -3.02 -9.66 0.17
CA LEU A 8 -3.98 -9.07 1.10
C LEU A 8 -5.38 -9.69 0.98
N ILE A 9 -5.83 -9.99 -0.24
CA ILE A 9 -7.10 -10.68 -0.47
C ILE A 9 -7.03 -12.11 0.09
N LYS A 10 -5.96 -12.85 -0.22
CA LYS A 10 -5.84 -14.26 0.14
C LYS A 10 -5.57 -14.50 1.62
N GLU A 11 -4.69 -13.71 2.23
CA GLU A 11 -4.20 -13.94 3.59
C GLU A 11 -4.97 -13.13 4.64
N ALA A 12 -5.48 -11.94 4.28
CA ALA A 12 -6.25 -11.09 5.18
C ALA A 12 -7.75 -11.05 4.86
N ALA A 13 -8.21 -11.86 3.89
CA ALA A 13 -9.61 -11.97 3.47
C ALA A 13 -10.24 -10.61 3.10
N LEU A 14 -9.43 -9.69 2.59
CA LEU A 14 -9.91 -8.38 2.14
C LEU A 14 -10.58 -8.50 0.77
N THR A 15 -11.59 -7.67 0.52
CA THR A 15 -12.05 -7.41 -0.85
C THR A 15 -10.97 -6.65 -1.62
N GLU A 16 -11.02 -6.68 -2.96
CA GLU A 16 -10.06 -5.94 -3.79
C GLU A 16 -10.04 -4.43 -3.47
N ALA A 17 -11.21 -3.83 -3.24
CA ALA A 17 -11.31 -2.43 -2.86
C ALA A 17 -10.64 -2.14 -1.51
N GLN A 18 -10.83 -3.01 -0.52
CA GLN A 18 -10.19 -2.89 0.79
C GLN A 18 -8.67 -3.09 0.70
N ALA A 19 -8.20 -4.04 -0.12
CA ALA A 19 -6.77 -4.27 -0.32
C ALA A 19 -6.09 -3.06 -0.96
N LYS A 20 -6.69 -2.47 -2.00
CA LYS A 20 -6.20 -1.21 -2.60
C LYS A 20 -6.15 -0.08 -1.58
N GLN A 21 -7.20 0.08 -0.79
CA GLN A 21 -7.26 1.10 0.25
C GLN A 21 -6.20 0.87 1.35
N ALA A 22 -5.99 -0.38 1.77
CA ALA A 22 -5.00 -0.72 2.79
C ALA A 22 -3.58 -0.35 2.34
N VAL A 23 -3.23 -0.62 1.08
CA VAL A 23 -1.94 -0.22 0.51
C VAL A 23 -1.75 1.30 0.56
N ASN A 24 -2.78 2.07 0.20
CA ASN A 24 -2.73 3.53 0.28
C ASN A 24 -2.53 4.03 1.71
N VAL A 25 -3.29 3.49 2.68
CA VAL A 25 -3.16 3.87 4.09
C VAL A 25 -1.76 3.56 4.63
N ILE A 26 -1.19 2.40 4.28
CA ILE A 26 0.16 2.02 4.70
C ILE A 26 1.20 2.96 4.08
N ALA A 27 1.09 3.25 2.77
CA ALA A 27 2.01 4.15 2.08
C ALA A 27 2.01 5.54 2.72
N GLU A 28 0.84 6.12 2.98
CA GLU A 28 0.73 7.43 3.63
C GLU A 28 1.24 7.39 5.07
N TYR A 29 0.92 6.35 5.85
CA TYR A 29 1.45 6.19 7.21
C TYR A 29 2.98 6.16 7.23
N VAL A 30 3.62 5.43 6.30
CA VAL A 30 5.08 5.36 6.21
C VAL A 30 5.66 6.72 5.84
N LYS A 31 5.04 7.48 4.93
CA LYS A 31 5.49 8.84 4.57
C LYS A 31 5.40 9.80 5.75
N GLU A 32 4.31 9.74 6.53
CA GLU A 32 4.14 10.55 7.73
C GLU A 32 5.21 10.24 8.79
N LYS A 33 5.54 8.96 8.98
CA LYS A 33 6.55 8.54 9.96
C LYS A 33 7.99 8.71 9.48
N PHE A 34 8.22 8.61 8.17
CA PHE A 34 9.54 8.65 7.56
C PHE A 34 9.55 9.58 6.33
N PRO A 35 9.39 10.90 6.53
CA PRO A 35 9.29 11.87 5.43
C PRO A 35 10.52 11.87 4.52
N MET A 36 11.70 11.56 5.06
CA MET A 36 12.96 11.47 4.30
C MET A 36 12.94 10.42 3.19
N ILE A 37 12.10 9.37 3.30
CA ILE A 37 11.97 8.31 2.28
C ILE A 37 10.70 8.44 1.45
N SER A 38 9.92 9.51 1.60
CA SER A 38 8.62 9.65 0.93
C SER A 38 8.70 9.46 -0.59
N GLY A 39 9.73 10.02 -1.24
CA GLY A 39 9.92 9.86 -2.68
C GLY A 39 10.19 8.41 -3.11
N ALA A 40 10.85 7.61 -2.27
CA ALA A 40 11.04 6.19 -2.53
C ALA A 40 9.74 5.40 -2.30
N VAL A 41 8.94 5.77 -1.29
CA VAL A 41 7.63 5.17 -1.04
C VAL A 41 6.69 5.38 -2.23
N ASP A 42 6.70 6.58 -2.85
CA ASP A 42 5.92 6.85 -4.07
C ASP A 42 6.33 5.98 -5.27
N GLN A 43 7.60 5.58 -5.36
CA GLN A 43 8.08 4.66 -6.41
C GLN A 43 7.67 3.21 -6.15
N ILE A 44 7.63 2.79 -4.88
CA ILE A 44 7.27 1.43 -4.46
C ILE A 44 5.76 1.23 -4.51
N PHE A 45 5.00 2.25 -4.09
CA PHE A 45 3.55 2.30 -4.06
C PHE A 45 3.03 3.38 -5.01
N PRO A 46 3.16 3.18 -6.33
CA PRO A 46 2.59 4.13 -7.28
C PRO A 46 1.08 4.17 -7.07
N ARG A 47 0.53 5.39 -6.98
CA ARG A 47 -0.93 5.58 -6.93
C ARG A 47 -1.54 4.92 -8.16
N GLN A 48 -2.36 3.89 -7.95
CA GLN A 48 -3.16 3.26 -9.00
C GLN A 48 -4.39 4.09 -9.32
#